data_AF-A0A1B6G374-F1
#
_entry.id   AF-A0A1B6G374-F1
#
_cell.length_a   1.000
_cell.length_b   1.000
_cell.length_c   1.000
_cell.angle_alpha   90.00
_cell.angle_beta   90.00
_cell.angle_gamma   90.00
#
_symmetry.space_group_name_H-M   'P 1'
#
loop_
_entity.id
_entity.type
_entity.pdbx_description
1 polymer ?
#
loop_
_entity_poly.entity_id
_entity_poly.type
_entity_poly.pdbx_seq_one_letter_code
_entity_poly.pdbx_strand_id
1 'polypeptide(L)'
;ADKRQVPNAKLAFQHNIGLGGAVIVALYKLGYPELQPKQYIADNGVNSVPNEDDFQVAKYFRILQDEMNDDKENLVQKFRGIFGIRVKKTNGQEGYWVINTKVGNGKIEYYGKDQPEVTF
;
A
#
# COMPACT_ATOMS: atom_id res chain seq x y z
N ALA A 1 -45.40 -13.41 -0.18
CA ALA A 1 -44.21 -13.83 0.57
C ALA A 1 -43.28 -14.50 -0.41
N ASP A 2 -42.59 -13.67 -1.17
CA ASP A 2 -41.65 -14.12 -2.19
C ASP A 2 -40.39 -14.65 -1.53
N LYS A 3 -39.79 -15.63 -2.22
CA LYS A 3 -38.41 -16.12 -2.21
C LYS A 3 -37.50 -15.56 -1.11
N ARG A 4 -36.71 -16.45 -0.47
CA ARG A 4 -35.60 -16.11 0.47
C ARG A 4 -35.06 -14.70 0.20
N GLN A 5 -35.13 -13.81 1.19
CA GLN A 5 -34.78 -12.38 1.02
C GLN A 5 -33.35 -12.17 0.51
N VAL A 6 -32.45 -13.16 0.67
CA VAL A 6 -31.16 -13.25 -0.04
C VAL A 6 -30.84 -14.70 -0.41
N PRO A 7 -30.78 -15.05 -1.71
CA PRO A 7 -30.14 -16.29 -2.18
C PRO A 7 -28.61 -16.22 -1.98
N ASN A 8 -27.98 -17.27 -1.46
CA ASN A 8 -26.52 -17.41 -1.20
C ASN A 8 -25.88 -16.54 -0.08
N ALA A 9 -26.62 -16.16 0.96
CA ALA A 9 -26.02 -15.49 2.12
C ALA A 9 -24.97 -16.38 2.83
N LYS A 10 -23.71 -15.93 2.91
CA LYS A 10 -22.57 -16.64 3.56
C LYS A 10 -22.29 -16.21 5.00
N LEU A 11 -22.73 -15.01 5.41
CA LEU A 11 -22.81 -14.56 6.80
C LEU A 11 -23.86 -13.44 6.90
N ALA A 12 -24.60 -13.33 8.01
CA ALA A 12 -25.66 -12.33 8.18
C ALA A 12 -25.13 -10.96 8.65
N PHE A 13 -25.84 -9.89 8.30
CA PHE A 13 -25.54 -8.52 8.75
C PHE A 13 -25.78 -8.44 10.27
N GLN A 14 -24.81 -7.90 11.01
CA GLN A 14 -24.67 -7.92 12.48
C GLN A 14 -25.85 -7.35 13.28
N HIS A 15 -26.87 -6.78 12.64
CA HIS A 15 -27.81 -5.93 13.35
C HIS A 15 -28.77 -6.66 14.28
N ASN A 16 -28.92 -7.99 14.25
CA ASN A 16 -29.69 -8.72 15.28
C ASN A 16 -29.33 -10.22 15.29
N ILE A 17 -28.06 -10.58 15.41
CA ILE A 17 -27.75 -11.92 15.93
C ILE A 17 -27.76 -11.78 17.44
N GLY A 18 -28.91 -12.06 18.08
CA GLY A 18 -29.00 -12.06 19.54
C GLY A 18 -27.88 -12.92 20.13
N LEU A 19 -27.40 -12.59 21.33
CA LEU A 19 -26.23 -13.24 21.96
C LEU A 19 -26.27 -14.78 21.84
N GLY A 20 -27.45 -15.39 22.01
CA GLY A 20 -27.66 -16.83 21.86
C GLY A 20 -27.39 -17.38 20.44
N GLY A 21 -27.73 -16.63 19.38
CA GLY A 21 -27.42 -17.01 18.00
C GLY A 21 -25.92 -16.95 17.70
N ALA A 22 -25.20 -15.99 18.28
CA ALA A 22 -23.75 -15.88 18.12
C ALA A 22 -23.01 -17.04 18.82
N VAL A 23 -23.49 -17.46 19.99
CA VAL A 23 -22.91 -18.59 20.74
C VAL A 23 -23.02 -19.91 19.97
N ILE A 24 -24.18 -20.19 19.36
CA ILE A 24 -24.38 -21.42 18.59
C ILE A 24 -23.49 -21.43 17.34
N VAL A 25 -23.37 -20.31 16.64
CA VAL A 25 -22.48 -20.18 15.48
C VAL A 25 -21.01 -20.36 15.88
N ALA A 26 -20.61 -19.86 17.06
CA ALA A 26 -19.25 -20.03 17.57
C ALA A 26 -18.94 -21.48 17.95
N LEU A 27 -19.82 -22.16 18.69
CA LEU A 27 -19.68 -23.57 19.03
C LEU A 27 -19.61 -24.47 17.79
N TYR A 28 -20.48 -24.22 16.81
CA TYR A 28 -20.46 -24.97 15.56
C TYR A 28 -19.13 -24.82 14.80
N LYS A 29 -18.55 -23.61 14.78
CA LYS A 29 -17.22 -23.37 14.19
C LYS A 29 -16.10 -24.09 14.95
N LEU A 30 -16.19 -24.17 16.28
CA LEU A 30 -15.18 -24.83 17.11
C LEU A 30 -15.26 -26.36 17.01
N GLY A 31 -16.47 -26.92 16.87
CA GLY A 31 -16.69 -28.37 16.81
C GLY A 31 -16.34 -29.03 15.47
N TYR A 32 -16.25 -28.25 14.39
CA TYR A 32 -15.92 -28.74 13.05
C TYR A 32 -14.88 -27.84 12.37
N PRO A 33 -13.64 -27.80 12.88
CA PRO A 33 -12.58 -26.95 12.34
C PRO A 33 -12.22 -27.32 10.90
N GLU A 34 -12.37 -28.57 10.48
CA GLU A 34 -12.14 -29.02 9.10
C GLU A 34 -13.17 -28.51 8.08
N LEU A 35 -14.37 -28.12 8.55
CA LEU A 35 -15.41 -27.52 7.72
C LEU A 35 -15.36 -25.99 7.73
N GLN A 36 -14.46 -25.40 8.52
CA GLN A 36 -14.17 -23.98 8.37
C GLN A 36 -13.68 -23.80 6.93
N PRO A 37 -14.30 -22.92 6.13
CA PRO A 37 -13.70 -22.57 4.86
C PRO A 37 -12.29 -22.13 5.23
N LYS A 38 -11.26 -22.81 4.65
CA LYS A 38 -9.89 -22.31 4.71
C LYS A 38 -10.05 -20.85 4.41
N GLN A 39 -9.88 -20.03 5.44
CA GLN A 39 -9.65 -18.64 5.16
C GLN A 39 -8.40 -18.78 4.32
N TYR A 40 -8.54 -18.47 3.03
CA TYR A 40 -7.48 -17.73 2.41
C TYR A 40 -7.31 -16.60 3.41
N ILE A 41 -6.39 -16.81 4.35
CA ILE A 41 -5.48 -15.78 4.74
C ILE A 41 -5.06 -15.33 3.35
N ALA A 42 -5.79 -14.33 2.83
CA ALA A 42 -5.14 -13.25 2.16
C ALA A 42 -4.01 -13.02 3.14
N ASP A 43 -2.86 -13.58 2.77
CA ASP A 43 -1.61 -13.10 3.25
C ASP A 43 -1.87 -11.61 3.12
N ASN A 44 -2.13 -10.95 4.25
CA ASN A 44 -1.74 -9.59 4.40
C ASN A 44 -0.23 -9.74 4.33
N GLY A 45 0.25 -10.05 3.12
CA GLY A 45 1.62 -10.02 2.75
C GLY A 45 1.92 -8.65 3.24
N VAL A 46 2.80 -8.59 4.23
CA VAL A 46 3.71 -7.48 4.31
C VAL A 46 3.96 -7.14 2.87
N ASN A 47 3.38 -6.03 2.37
CA ASN A 47 3.54 -5.65 0.97
C ASN A 47 5.04 -5.53 0.88
N SER A 48 5.70 -6.59 0.40
CA SER A 48 7.13 -6.71 0.48
C SER A 48 7.57 -5.61 -0.43
N VAL A 49 7.96 -4.49 0.20
CA VAL A 49 8.32 -3.27 -0.51
C VAL A 49 9.33 -3.74 -1.53
N PRO A 50 8.97 -3.71 -2.84
CA PRO A 50 9.82 -4.34 -3.83
C PRO A 50 11.18 -3.68 -3.74
N ASN A 51 12.26 -4.46 -3.91
CA ASN A 51 13.57 -3.93 -3.61
C ASN A 51 13.87 -2.75 -4.55
N GLU A 52 14.42 -1.66 -4.01
CA GLU A 52 14.66 -0.44 -4.78
C GLU A 52 15.53 -0.73 -6.02
N ASP A 53 16.53 -1.59 -5.86
CA ASP A 53 17.47 -2.00 -6.92
C ASP A 53 16.79 -2.75 -8.08
N ASP A 54 15.59 -3.29 -7.88
CA ASP A 54 14.85 -3.97 -8.94
C ASP A 54 14.33 -2.97 -9.97
N PHE A 55 14.24 -1.67 -9.64
CA PHE A 55 13.72 -0.64 -10.52
C PHE A 55 14.86 0.10 -11.23
N GLN A 56 14.79 0.19 -12.56
CA GLN A 56 15.78 0.96 -13.34
C GLN A 56 15.84 2.43 -12.90
N VAL A 57 14.69 2.99 -12.49
CA VAL A 57 14.59 4.37 -11.99
C VAL A 57 15.47 4.64 -10.76
N ALA A 58 15.77 3.64 -9.94
CA ALA A 58 16.62 3.80 -8.78
C ALA A 58 18.04 4.27 -9.15
N LYS A 59 18.59 3.77 -10.27
CA LYS A 59 19.90 4.20 -10.76
C LYS A 59 19.89 5.66 -11.20
N TYR A 60 18.81 6.08 -11.87
CA TYR A 60 18.63 7.47 -12.27
C TYR A 60 18.45 8.39 -11.07
N PHE A 61 17.72 7.95 -10.03
CA PHE A 61 17.58 8.74 -8.80
C PHE A 61 18.89 8.91 -8.04
N ARG A 62 19.77 7.91 -8.03
CA ARG A 62 21.12 8.08 -7.44
C ARG A 62 21.93 9.16 -8.17
N ILE A 63 21.96 9.10 -9.49
CA ILE A 63 22.65 10.12 -10.31
C ILE A 63 22.03 11.50 -10.08
N LEU A 64 20.69 11.58 -10.04
CA LEU A 64 19.97 12.82 -9.78
C LEU A 64 20.29 13.38 -8.38
N GLN A 65 20.41 12.54 -7.35
CA GLN A 65 20.79 12.95 -6.02
C GLN A 65 22.22 13.52 -5.98
N ASP A 66 23.15 12.93 -6.73
CA ASP A 66 24.53 13.42 -6.84
C ASP A 66 24.57 14.77 -7.57
N GLU A 67 23.85 14.91 -8.69
CA GLU A 67 23.74 16.18 -9.43
C GLU A 67 23.08 17.29 -8.60
N MET A 68 22.09 16.94 -7.77
CA MET A 68 21.46 17.88 -6.84
C MET A 68 22.42 18.37 -5.76
N ASN A 69 23.30 17.49 -5.27
CA ASN A 69 24.30 17.86 -4.27
C ASN A 69 25.38 18.78 -4.86
N ASP A 70 25.77 18.52 -6.11
CA ASP A 70 26.75 19.29 -6.87
C ASP A 70 26.17 20.54 -7.56
N ASP A 71 24.91 20.89 -7.30
CA ASP A 71 24.18 21.98 -7.97
C ASP A 71 24.94 23.32 -7.94
N LYS A 72 25.65 23.63 -9.04
CA LYS A 72 26.44 24.85 -9.21
C LYS A 72 25.57 26.07 -9.54
N GLU A 73 24.37 25.85 -10.05
CA GLU A 73 23.49 26.89 -10.59
C GLU A 73 22.33 27.26 -9.65
N ASN A 74 22.28 26.63 -8.47
CA ASN A 74 21.21 26.79 -7.47
C ASN A 74 19.82 26.53 -8.07
N LEU A 75 19.71 25.57 -8.99
CA LEU A 75 18.45 25.15 -9.60
C LEU A 75 17.48 24.59 -8.55
N VAL A 76 17.99 23.84 -7.57
CA VAL A 76 17.19 23.30 -6.47
C VAL A 76 16.53 24.43 -5.66
N GLN A 77 17.24 25.55 -5.45
CA GLN A 77 16.69 26.69 -4.73
C GLN A 77 15.61 27.44 -5.53
N LYS A 78 15.72 27.45 -6.86
CA LYS A 78 14.71 28.05 -7.75
C LYS A 78 13.44 27.21 -7.81
N PHE A 79 13.56 25.88 -7.79
CA PHE A 79 12.44 24.94 -7.90
C PHE A 79 12.28 24.11 -6.63
N ARG A 80 11.83 24.78 -5.56
CA ARG A 80 11.48 24.12 -4.30
C ARG A 80 10.12 23.44 -4.39
N GLY A 81 10.08 22.15 -4.07
CA GLY A 81 8.88 21.35 -4.05
C GLY A 81 9.12 19.98 -3.45
N ILE A 82 8.02 19.28 -3.15
CA ILE A 82 8.08 17.85 -2.82
C ILE A 82 7.36 17.09 -3.94
N PHE A 83 8.11 16.22 -4.64
CA PHE A 83 7.62 15.45 -5.77
C PHE A 83 7.53 13.97 -5.39
N GLY A 84 6.38 13.35 -5.65
CA GLY A 84 6.18 11.92 -5.49
C GLY A 84 6.20 11.26 -6.86
N ILE A 85 7.01 10.22 -7.04
CA ILE A 85 7.08 9.47 -8.30
C ILE A 85 6.67 8.04 -8.02
N ARG A 86 5.56 7.61 -8.63
CA ARG A 86 5.08 6.23 -8.53
C ARG A 86 5.39 5.47 -9.81
N VAL A 87 6.24 4.46 -9.72
CA VAL A 87 6.63 3.65 -10.86
C VAL A 87 5.95 2.29 -10.78
N LYS A 88 5.15 1.98 -11.80
CA LYS A 88 4.52 0.67 -11.95
C LYS A 88 5.29 -0.15 -12.98
N LYS A 89 5.64 -1.38 -12.62
CA LYS A 89 6.21 -2.35 -13.56
C LYS A 89 5.10 -3.16 -14.22
N THR A 90 5.42 -3.77 -15.36
CA THR A 90 4.53 -4.67 -16.10
C THR A 90 4.11 -5.91 -15.29
N ASN A 91 4.90 -6.28 -14.27
CA ASN A 91 4.59 -7.38 -13.35
C ASN A 91 3.60 -7.00 -12.23
N GLY A 92 3.10 -5.76 -12.20
CA GLY A 92 2.18 -5.26 -11.19
C GLY A 92 2.85 -4.77 -9.90
N GLN A 93 4.18 -4.84 -9.79
CA GLN A 93 4.91 -4.25 -8.67
C GLN A 93 4.95 -2.73 -8.82
N GLU A 94 4.71 -2.02 -7.71
CA GLU A 94 4.79 -0.57 -7.64
C GLU A 94 5.93 -0.18 -6.70
N GLY A 95 6.74 0.79 -7.12
CA GLY A 95 7.72 1.47 -6.28
C GLY A 95 7.33 2.94 -6.14
N TYR A 96 7.68 3.55 -5.01
CA TYR A 96 7.36 4.95 -4.74
C TYR A 96 8.56 5.71 -4.21
N TRP A 97 8.90 6.83 -4.84
CA TRP A 97 10.00 7.70 -4.43
C TRP A 97 9.46 9.09 -4.11
N VAL A 98 10.02 9.69 -3.05
CA VAL A 98 9.72 11.07 -2.68
C VAL A 98 10.99 11.89 -2.81
N ILE A 99 10.95 12.90 -3.67
CA ILE A 99 12.02 13.87 -3.90
C ILE A 99 11.63 15.16 -3.16
N ASN A 100 12.34 15.48 -2.09
CA ASN A 100 12.11 16.69 -1.30
C ASN A 100 13.21 17.69 -1.60
N THR A 101 12.90 18.77 -2.31
CA THR A 101 13.84 19.87 -2.63
C THR A 101 13.62 21.11 -1.76
N LYS A 102 12.75 21.02 -0.75
CA LYS A 102 12.48 22.15 0.16
C LYS A 102 13.59 22.36 1.18
N VAL A 103 14.34 21.31 1.51
CA VAL A 103 15.35 21.31 2.56
C VAL A 103 16.73 21.05 1.97
N GLY A 104 17.67 21.97 2.21
CA GLY A 104 19.05 21.86 1.74
C GLY A 104 19.15 21.77 0.21
N ASN A 105 20.03 20.88 -0.26
CA ASN A 105 20.22 20.58 -1.68
C ASN A 105 19.21 19.54 -2.22
N GLY A 106 18.31 19.09 -1.35
CA GLY A 106 17.29 18.10 -1.68
C GLY A 106 17.70 16.67 -1.37
N LYS A 107 16.69 15.83 -1.11
CA LYS A 107 16.86 14.41 -0.77
C LYS A 107 15.84 13.55 -1.51
N ILE A 108 16.23 12.34 -1.87
CA ILE A 108 15.36 11.32 -2.45
C ILE A 108 15.24 10.15 -1.48
N GLU A 109 14.01 9.76 -1.16
CA GLU A 109 13.72 8.65 -0.26
C GLU A 109 12.77 7.65 -0.90
N TYR A 110 13.12 6.37 -0.85
CA TYR A 110 12.22 5.28 -1.23
C TYR A 110 11.17 5.08 -0.13
N TYR A 111 9.89 5.15 -0.49
CA TYR A 111 8.76 5.21 0.45
C TYR A 111 8.94 6.27 1.55
N GLY A 112 9.41 7.46 1.17
CA GLY A 112 9.53 8.60 2.06
C GLY A 112 8.20 8.99 2.73
N LYS A 113 8.29 9.53 3.95
CA LYS A 113 7.12 9.95 4.74
C LYS A 113 6.61 11.34 4.39
N ASP A 114 7.42 12.12 3.68
CA ASP A 114 7.10 13.49 3.30
C ASP A 114 5.91 13.51 2.33
N GLN A 115 4.92 14.37 2.58
CA GLN A 115 3.75 14.49 1.72
C GLN A 115 4.12 15.26 0.45
N PRO A 116 3.94 14.67 -0.75
CA PRO A 116 4.23 15.37 -1.99
C PRO A 116 3.16 16.39 -2.34
N GLU A 117 3.61 17.47 -2.97
CA GLU A 117 2.76 18.51 -3.55
C GLU A 117 2.31 18.10 -4.95
N VAL A 118 3.18 17.41 -5.69
CA VAL A 118 2.92 16.91 -7.04
C VAL A 118 3.27 15.43 -7.08
N THR A 119 2.40 14.62 -7.67
CA THR A 119 2.65 13.18 -7.88
C THR A 119 2.61 12.86 -9.37
N PHE A 120 3.60 12.07 -9.82
CA PHE A 120 3.73 11.56 -11.18
C PHE A 120 3.53 10.04 -11.22
#